data_AF-A0A9P9LTB7-F1
#
_entry.id   AF-A0A9P9LTB7-F1
#
_cell.length_a   1.000
_cell.length_b   1.000
_cell.length_c   1.000
_cell.angle_alpha   90.00
_cell.angle_beta   90.00
_cell.angle_gamma   90.00
#
_symmetry.space_group_name_H-M   'P 1'
#
loop_
_entity.id
_entity.type
_entity.pdbx_description
1 polymer ?
#
loop_
_entity_poly.entity_id
_entity_poly.type
_entity_poly.pdbx_seq_one_letter_code
_entity_poly.pdbx_strand_id
1 'polypeptide(L)'
;LRTSFSRYDCCLRTSSFVIKMPGIIHEVVKDTVRDSVDEQLKAAKCDIKSTGGASDLRFEGSSFANRQPDIGFRHQPPPHQNEMNPVEQYPGLIIEVAHSQSSDSLRQVAYDYILGSKGDIKTVVGIDIGYTKPEDKDSSKLATMSIWKAKKRSGSDVDVQKV
;
A
#
# COMPACT_ATOMS: atom_id res chain seq x y z
N LEU A 1 -23.88 -9.40 3.18
CA LEU A 1 -22.78 -10.00 3.98
C LEU A 1 -21.47 -9.69 3.24
N ARG A 2 -20.70 -8.67 3.66
CA ARG A 2 -19.38 -8.40 3.09
C ARG A 2 -18.41 -9.41 3.73
N THR A 3 -17.93 -10.37 2.94
CA THR A 3 -16.90 -11.33 3.35
C THR A 3 -15.58 -10.60 3.57
N SER A 4 -15.12 -10.48 4.82
CA SER A 4 -13.74 -10.07 5.08
C SER A 4 -12.83 -11.25 4.79
N PHE A 5 -12.11 -11.21 3.67
CA PHE A 5 -11.00 -12.15 3.46
C PHE A 5 -9.88 -11.79 4.44
N SER A 6 -9.42 -12.77 5.23
CA SER A 6 -8.22 -12.60 6.04
C SER A 6 -7.04 -12.31 5.12
N ARG A 7 -6.40 -11.16 5.32
CA ARG A 7 -5.21 -10.75 4.57
C ARG A 7 -3.96 -11.13 5.34
N TYR A 8 -2.86 -11.37 4.66
CA TYR A 8 -1.62 -11.79 5.30
C TYR A 8 -0.41 -11.16 4.65
N ASP A 9 0.61 -10.89 5.48
CA ASP A 9 1.93 -10.48 5.04
C ASP A 9 2.94 -11.57 5.42
N CYS A 10 3.79 -11.95 4.47
CA CYS A 10 4.82 -12.97 4.66
C CYS A 10 6.20 -12.33 4.51
N CYS A 11 6.97 -12.25 5.59
CA CYS A 11 8.36 -11.82 5.54
C CYS A 11 9.29 -13.01 5.76
N LEU A 12 9.95 -13.47 4.69
CA LEU A 12 10.91 -14.58 4.78
C LEU A 12 12.18 -14.18 5.55
N ARG A 13 12.63 -12.93 5.43
CA ARG A 13 13.81 -12.39 6.13
C ARG A 13 13.71 -12.42 7.65
N THR A 14 12.54 -12.10 8.18
CA THR A 14 12.29 -12.14 9.63
C THR A 14 11.58 -13.42 10.06
N SER A 15 11.38 -14.37 9.12
CA SER A 15 10.58 -15.59 9.32
C SER A 15 9.24 -15.32 10.01
N SER A 16 8.57 -14.22 9.63
CA SER A 16 7.34 -13.77 10.27
C SER A 16 6.16 -13.84 9.31
N PHE A 17 5.05 -14.36 9.81
CA PHE A 17 3.75 -14.39 9.15
C PHE A 17 2.78 -13.52 9.95
N VAL A 18 2.23 -12.48 9.34
CA VAL A 18 1.33 -11.53 10.01
C VAL A 18 -0.04 -11.61 9.37
N ILE A 19 -1.06 -11.95 10.16
CA ILE A 19 -2.46 -11.90 9.72
C ILE A 19 -2.98 -10.47 9.94
N LYS A 20 -3.36 -9.79 8.86
CA LYS A 20 -4.09 -8.52 8.93
C LYS A 20 -5.55 -8.84 9.23
N MET A 21 -6.09 -8.19 10.27
CA MET A 21 -7.50 -8.25 10.65
C MET A 21 -8.15 -6.87 10.43
N PRO A 22 -8.64 -6.58 9.21
CA PRO A 22 -9.27 -5.30 8.93
C PRO A 22 -10.58 -5.17 9.73
N GLY A 23 -10.69 -4.10 10.51
CA GLY A 23 -11.96 -3.74 11.17
C GLY A 23 -12.91 -3.03 10.21
N ILE A 24 -14.17 -2.84 10.62
CA ILE A 24 -15.19 -2.14 9.82
C ILE A 24 -14.71 -0.73 9.44
N ILE A 25 -14.16 0.02 10.40
CA ILE A 25 -13.68 1.40 10.17
C ILE A 25 -12.56 1.41 9.13
N HIS A 26 -11.61 0.46 9.23
CA HIS A 26 -10.53 0.31 8.27
C HIS A 26 -11.07 0.11 6.84
N GLU A 27 -12.03 -0.80 6.67
CA GLU A 27 -12.61 -1.09 5.35
C GLU A 27 -13.40 0.11 4.79
N VAL A 28 -14.14 0.83 5.64
CA VAL A 28 -14.87 2.05 5.23
C VAL A 28 -13.90 3.14 4.80
N VAL A 29 -12.83 3.40 5.56
CA VAL A 29 -11.83 4.42 5.20
C VAL A 29 -11.14 4.04 3.90
N LYS A 30 -10.71 2.78 3.77
CA LYS A 30 -10.07 2.26 2.56
C LYS A 30 -10.95 2.46 1.32
N ASP A 31 -12.21 2.02 1.38
CA ASP A 31 -13.14 2.18 0.25
C ASP A 31 -13.37 3.66 -0.07
N THR A 32 -13.60 4.50 0.95
CA THR A 32 -13.83 5.94 0.78
C THR A 32 -12.64 6.64 0.12
N VAL A 33 -11.42 6.35 0.58
CA VAL A 33 -10.19 6.92 0.01
C VAL A 33 -9.98 6.45 -1.43
N ARG A 34 -10.18 5.15 -1.71
CA ARG A 34 -10.09 4.62 -3.08
C ARG A 34 -11.05 5.36 -4.00
N ASP A 35 -12.32 5.41 -3.63
CA ASP A 35 -13.38 5.95 -4.48
C ASP A 35 -13.15 7.45 -4.75
N SER A 36 -12.71 8.22 -3.74
CA SER A 36 -12.36 9.63 -3.89
C SER A 36 -11.18 9.87 -4.85
N VAL A 37 -10.14 9.03 -4.78
CA VAL A 37 -9.00 9.14 -5.71
C VAL A 37 -9.42 8.71 -7.12
N ASP A 38 -10.20 7.64 -7.26
CA ASP A 38 -10.72 7.18 -8.55
C ASP A 38 -11.61 8.24 -9.23
N GLU A 39 -12.44 8.96 -8.47
CA GLU A 39 -13.21 10.09 -8.99
C GLU A 39 -12.32 11.22 -9.52
N GLN A 40 -11.28 11.59 -8.77
CA GLN A 40 -10.32 12.61 -9.21
C GLN A 40 -9.54 12.18 -10.46
N LEU A 41 -9.12 10.91 -10.54
CA LEU A 41 -8.43 10.36 -11.71
C LEU A 41 -9.33 10.35 -12.95
N LYS A 42 -10.61 9.98 -12.80
CA LYS A 42 -11.60 10.05 -13.88
C LYS A 42 -11.81 11.48 -14.37
N ALA A 43 -11.95 12.43 -13.44
CA ALA A 43 -12.12 13.84 -13.78
C ALA A 43 -10.89 14.40 -14.53
N ALA A 44 -9.69 13.99 -14.14
CA ALA A 44 -8.44 14.35 -14.80
C ALA A 44 -8.18 13.59 -16.12
N LYS A 45 -9.05 12.65 -16.50
CA LYS A 45 -8.89 11.77 -17.68
C LYS A 45 -7.56 11.01 -17.68
N CYS A 46 -7.13 10.56 -16.50
CA CYS A 46 -5.94 9.75 -16.36
C CYS A 46 -6.25 8.27 -16.65
N ASP A 47 -5.41 7.62 -17.45
CA ASP A 47 -5.46 6.16 -17.69
C ASP A 47 -4.82 5.40 -16.52
N ILE A 48 -5.35 5.60 -15.32
CA ILE A 48 -4.91 4.96 -14.08
C ILE A 48 -6.09 4.20 -13.49
N LYS A 49 -5.84 2.97 -13.04
CA LYS A 49 -6.83 2.15 -12.33
C LYS A 49 -6.37 1.86 -10.91
N SER A 50 -7.32 1.90 -9.99
CA SER A 50 -7.14 1.31 -8.67
C SER A 50 -7.14 -0.23 -8.76
N THR A 51 -6.25 -0.84 -8.00
CA THR A 51 -6.19 -2.27 -7.72
C THR A 51 -6.35 -2.43 -6.21
N GLY A 52 -7.43 -3.09 -5.78
CA GLY A 52 -7.66 -3.35 -4.36
C GLY A 52 -6.76 -4.45 -3.81
N GLY A 53 -6.73 -4.59 -2.48
CA GLY A 53 -5.88 -5.51 -1.72
C GLY A 53 -6.07 -7.01 -1.86
N ALA A 54 -6.41 -7.48 -3.06
CA ALA A 54 -6.42 -8.90 -3.43
C ALA A 54 -5.20 -9.31 -4.28
N SER A 55 -4.38 -8.36 -4.74
CA SER A 55 -3.19 -8.65 -5.54
C SER A 55 -1.95 -8.80 -4.65
N ASP A 56 -1.43 -10.02 -4.53
CA ASP A 56 -0.15 -10.30 -3.87
C ASP A 56 0.98 -9.60 -4.63
N LEU A 57 1.66 -8.65 -3.99
CA LEU A 57 2.91 -8.10 -4.50
C LEU A 57 4.04 -9.00 -4.01
N ARG A 58 4.66 -9.71 -4.96
CA ARG A 58 5.77 -10.63 -4.72
C ARG A 58 7.07 -9.99 -5.18
N PHE A 59 8.02 -9.85 -4.26
CA PHE A 59 9.33 -9.27 -4.56
C PHE A 59 10.35 -10.38 -4.81
N GLU A 60 10.22 -11.05 -5.95
CA GLU A 60 11.06 -12.19 -6.34
C GLU A 60 12.55 -11.85 -6.32
N GLY A 61 13.37 -12.73 -5.74
CA GLY A 61 14.81 -12.52 -5.61
C GLY A 61 15.21 -11.44 -4.59
N SER A 62 14.28 -10.98 -3.76
CA SER A 62 14.56 -10.03 -2.68
C SER A 62 14.29 -10.64 -1.29
N SER A 63 14.87 -10.03 -0.25
CA SER A 63 14.59 -10.40 1.14
C SER A 63 13.35 -9.69 1.71
N PHE A 64 12.67 -8.86 0.92
CA PHE A 64 11.52 -8.07 1.37
C PHE A 64 10.27 -8.94 1.46
N ALA A 65 9.36 -8.55 2.36
CA ALA A 65 8.13 -9.30 2.60
C ALA A 65 7.20 -9.23 1.40
N ASN A 66 6.55 -10.33 1.04
CA ASN A 66 5.41 -10.28 0.14
C ASN A 66 4.26 -9.56 0.87
N ARG A 67 3.60 -8.63 0.19
CA ARG A 67 2.61 -7.74 0.80
C ARG A 67 1.32 -7.69 -0.02
N GLN A 68 0.21 -7.52 0.69
CA GLN A 68 -1.10 -7.22 0.09
C GLN A 68 -1.47 -5.76 0.40
N PRO A 69 -1.31 -4.83 -0.57
CA PRO A 69 -1.61 -3.43 -0.36
C PRO A 69 -3.09 -3.20 -0.05
N ASP A 70 -3.48 -2.22 0.75
CA ASP A 70 -4.89 -1.84 0.88
C ASP A 70 -5.44 -1.30 -0.44
N ILE A 71 -4.69 -0.38 -1.05
CA ILE A 71 -5.01 0.26 -2.33
C ILE A 71 -3.72 0.43 -3.13
N GLY A 72 -3.74 0.00 -4.39
CA GLY A 72 -2.70 0.33 -5.37
C GLY A 72 -3.28 1.11 -6.54
N PHE A 73 -2.50 1.98 -7.16
CA PHE A 73 -2.87 2.67 -8.39
C PHE A 73 -1.79 2.44 -9.44
N ARG A 74 -2.22 1.95 -10.61
CA ARG A 74 -1.31 1.62 -11.71
C ARG A 74 -1.81 2.19 -13.02
N HIS A 75 -0.88 2.52 -13.91
CA HIS A 75 -1.22 2.87 -15.28
C HIS A 75 -1.87 1.68 -15.98
N GLN A 76 -2.91 1.96 -16.75
CA GLN A 76 -3.45 0.96 -17.64
C GLN A 76 -2.47 0.72 -18.80
N PRO A 77 -2.22 -0.53 -19.18
CA PRO A 77 -1.52 -0.78 -20.43
C PRO A 77 -2.36 -0.20 -21.59
N PRO A 78 -1.73 0.41 -22.60
CA PRO A 78 -2.42 0.81 -23.81
C PRO A 78 -3.15 -0.38 -24.47
N PRO A 79 -4.28 -0.15 -25.15
CA PRO A 79 -5.16 -1.21 -25.67
C PRO A 79 -4.53 -2.16 -26.71
N HIS A 80 -3.29 -1.90 -27.13
CA HIS A 80 -2.55 -2.69 -28.12
C HIS A 80 -1.28 -3.36 -27.56
N GLN A 81 -1.04 -3.29 -26.24
CA GLN A 81 0.00 -4.11 -25.63
C GLN A 81 -0.52 -5.54 -25.48
N ASN A 82 0.00 -6.44 -26.31
CA ASN A 82 -0.23 -7.88 -26.21
C ASN A 82 0.24 -8.38 -24.83
N GLU A 83 -0.40 -9.44 -24.33
CA GLU A 83 -0.09 -10.18 -23.08
C GLU A 83 1.39 -10.59 -22.92
N MET A 84 2.19 -10.45 -23.98
CA MET A 84 3.60 -10.80 -24.08
C MET A 84 4.56 -9.74 -23.49
N ASN A 85 4.09 -8.50 -23.26
CA ASN A 85 4.80 -7.50 -22.48
C ASN A 85 4.07 -7.30 -21.15
N PRO A 86 4.54 -7.89 -20.04
CA PRO A 86 3.85 -7.80 -18.77
C PRO A 86 3.74 -6.33 -18.36
N VAL A 87 2.51 -5.89 -18.15
CA VAL A 87 2.17 -4.62 -17.50
C VAL A 87 3.05 -4.47 -16.25
N GLU A 88 3.59 -3.26 -15.98
CA GLU A 88 4.43 -2.96 -14.81
C GLU A 88 3.95 -3.75 -13.59
N GLN A 89 4.74 -4.72 -13.14
CA GLN A 89 4.33 -5.71 -12.13
C GLN A 89 3.79 -5.06 -10.85
N TYR A 90 4.25 -3.84 -10.57
CA TYR A 90 3.94 -3.08 -9.38
C TYR A 90 3.14 -1.80 -9.69
N PRO A 91 2.21 -1.40 -8.82
CA PRO A 91 1.56 -0.09 -8.92
C PRO A 91 2.56 1.05 -8.67
N GLY A 92 2.33 2.22 -9.29
CA GLY A 92 3.17 3.40 -9.07
C GLY A 92 2.91 4.09 -7.72
N LEU A 93 1.69 3.95 -7.19
CA LEU A 93 1.25 4.49 -5.90
C LEU A 93 0.57 3.39 -5.08
N ILE A 94 0.93 3.31 -3.80
CA ILE A 94 0.24 2.48 -2.80
C ILE A 94 -0.28 3.35 -1.67
N ILE A 95 -1.47 3.05 -1.18
CA ILE A 95 -2.02 3.61 0.05
C ILE A 95 -2.29 2.45 1.02
N GLU A 96 -1.78 2.57 2.25
CA GLU A 96 -2.03 1.66 3.37
C GLU A 96 -2.77 2.39 4.49
N VAL A 97 -3.74 1.72 5.08
CA VAL A 97 -4.55 2.23 6.20
C VAL A 97 -4.18 1.44 7.46
N ALA A 98 -3.58 2.09 8.45
CA ALA A 98 -3.38 1.52 9.76
C ALA A 98 -4.51 1.93 10.70
N HIS A 99 -5.04 0.98 11.46
CA HIS A 99 -5.98 1.24 12.55
C HIS A 99 -5.36 0.86 13.89
N SER A 100 -5.30 -0.43 14.22
CA SER A 100 -4.61 -0.96 15.41
C SER A 100 -3.13 -1.28 15.20
N GLN A 101 -2.66 -1.19 13.96
CA GLN A 101 -1.25 -1.40 13.60
C GLN A 101 -0.43 -0.16 13.99
N SER A 102 0.83 -0.32 14.39
CA SER A 102 1.66 0.81 14.82
C SER A 102 2.08 1.68 13.64
N SER A 103 2.25 2.98 13.85
CA SER A 103 2.80 3.89 12.82
C SER A 103 4.20 3.47 12.34
N ASP A 104 4.99 2.81 13.21
CA ASP A 104 6.27 2.20 12.86
C ASP A 104 6.11 1.05 11.84
N SER A 105 4.98 0.32 11.88
CA SER A 105 4.70 -0.71 10.88
C SER A 105 4.46 -0.09 9.51
N LEU A 106 3.80 1.06 9.40
CA LEU A 106 3.60 1.76 8.12
C LEU A 106 4.92 2.18 7.47
N ARG A 107 5.90 2.65 8.26
CA ARG A 107 7.23 2.97 7.73
C ARG A 107 7.90 1.73 7.16
N GLN A 108 7.89 0.61 7.89
CA GLN A 108 8.50 -0.63 7.42
C GLN A 108 7.79 -1.16 6.16
N VAL A 109 6.47 -1.09 6.12
CA VAL A 109 5.65 -1.45 4.96
C VAL A 109 6.03 -0.60 3.74
N ALA A 110 6.18 0.72 3.91
CA ALA A 110 6.61 1.59 2.82
C ALA A 110 8.01 1.25 2.29
N TYR A 111 8.93 0.88 3.18
CA TYR A 111 10.28 0.46 2.79
C TYR A 111 10.26 -0.87 2.04
N ASP A 112 9.49 -1.85 2.51
CA ASP A 112 9.36 -3.14 1.83
C ASP A 112 8.76 -2.96 0.43
N TYR A 113 7.75 -2.10 0.26
CA TYR A 113 7.22 -1.77 -1.07
C TYR A 113 8.27 -1.15 -1.97
N ILE A 114 8.84 -0.01 -1.56
CA ILE A 114 9.71 0.78 -2.44
C ILE A 114 11.01 0.02 -2.75
N LEU A 115 11.64 -0.59 -1.75
CA LEU A 115 12.91 -1.30 -1.94
C LEU A 115 12.69 -2.69 -2.55
N GLY A 116 11.63 -3.39 -2.17
CA GLY A 116 11.26 -4.69 -2.73
C GLY A 116 10.95 -4.62 -4.23
N SER A 117 10.30 -3.54 -4.66
CA SER A 117 10.05 -3.30 -6.09
C SER A 117 11.21 -2.60 -6.80
N LYS A 118 12.39 -2.46 -6.18
CA LYS A 118 13.55 -1.71 -6.73
C LYS A 118 13.17 -0.31 -7.23
N GLY A 119 12.26 0.35 -6.52
CA GLY A 119 11.77 1.68 -6.82
C GLY A 119 10.69 1.77 -7.89
N ASP A 120 10.12 0.66 -8.40
CA ASP A 120 8.96 0.71 -9.31
C ASP A 120 7.71 1.27 -8.63
N ILE A 121 7.48 0.92 -7.36
CA ILE A 121 6.54 1.63 -6.49
C ILE A 121 7.17 2.96 -6.11
N LYS A 122 6.65 4.05 -6.68
CA LYS A 122 7.23 5.40 -6.56
C LYS A 122 6.84 6.08 -5.26
N THR A 123 5.61 5.87 -4.81
CA THR A 123 5.06 6.55 -3.63
C THR A 123 4.23 5.58 -2.79
N VAL A 124 4.41 5.65 -1.48
CA VAL A 124 3.55 4.98 -0.49
C VAL A 124 2.96 6.03 0.44
N VAL A 125 1.65 6.01 0.62
CA VAL A 125 0.92 6.85 1.57
C VAL A 125 0.42 5.96 2.69
N GLY A 126 0.80 6.26 3.93
CA GLY A 126 0.25 5.60 5.11
C GLY A 126 -0.75 6.50 5.81
N ILE A 127 -1.95 6.02 6.04
CA ILE A 127 -3.01 6.68 6.79
C ILE A 127 -3.19 5.92 8.10
N ASP A 128 -2.71 6.47 9.21
CA ASP A 128 -2.97 5.93 10.55
C ASP A 128 -4.24 6.59 11.09
N ILE A 129 -5.35 5.87 11.14
CA ILE A 129 -6.63 6.40 11.62
C ILE A 129 -6.78 6.38 13.14
N GLY A 130 -5.74 5.99 13.88
CA GLY A 130 -5.69 6.06 15.33
C GLY A 130 -6.62 5.06 16.02
N TYR A 131 -6.07 3.97 16.55
CA TYR A 131 -6.83 3.09 17.43
C TYR A 131 -6.84 3.63 18.87
N THR A 132 -8.03 3.96 19.36
CA THR A 132 -8.28 4.24 20.77
C THR A 132 -8.65 2.93 21.45
N LYS A 133 -7.85 2.51 22.43
CA LYS A 133 -8.15 1.28 23.15
C LYS A 133 -9.34 1.49 24.09
N PRO A 134 -10.13 0.45 24.39
CA PRO A 134 -11.27 0.56 25.31
C PRO A 134 -10.91 1.12 26.69
N GLU A 135 -9.69 0.87 27.15
CA GLU A 135 -9.14 1.40 28.40
C GLU A 135 -8.79 2.90 28.36
N ASP A 136 -8.54 3.46 27.16
CA ASP A 136 -8.05 4.82 26.96
C ASP A 136 -9.19 5.75 26.49
N LYS A 137 -10.31 5.78 27.23
CA LYS A 137 -11.54 6.50 26.85
C LYS A 137 -11.37 8.01 26.64
N ASP A 138 -10.35 8.62 27.26
CA ASP A 138 -10.12 10.06 27.23
C ASP A 138 -9.10 10.50 26.16
N SER A 139 -8.47 9.55 25.45
CA SER A 139 -7.51 9.89 24.40
C SER A 139 -8.06 9.56 23.01
N SER A 140 -8.61 10.54 22.31
CA SER A 140 -8.86 10.39 20.88
C SER A 140 -7.54 10.54 20.12
N LYS A 141 -7.04 9.44 19.54
CA LYS A 141 -5.92 9.55 18.60
C LYS A 141 -6.43 10.18 17.31
N LEU A 142 -5.80 11.29 16.91
CA LEU A 142 -6.06 11.92 15.63
C LEU A 142 -5.51 11.05 14.50
N ALA A 143 -6.22 11.03 13.38
CA ALA A 143 -5.72 10.40 12.18
C ALA A 143 -4.48 11.17 11.66
N THR A 144 -3.44 10.44 11.26
CA THR A 144 -2.22 11.01 10.68
C THR A 144 -1.96 10.43 9.29
N MET A 145 -1.33 11.23 8.44
CA MET A 145 -0.90 10.79 7.11
C MET A 145 0.61 10.95 7.00
N SER A 146 1.27 9.94 6.42
CA SER A 146 2.71 9.95 6.14
C SER A 146 2.95 9.56 4.68
N ILE A 147 3.90 10.20 4.03
CA ILE A 147 4.24 9.94 2.63
C ILE A 147 5.70 9.50 2.54
N TRP A 148 5.94 8.40 1.83
CA TRP A 148 7.27 7.92 1.50
C TRP A 148 7.43 7.86 -0.01
N LYS A 149 8.56 8.34 -0.52
CA LYS A 149 8.87 8.37 -1.95
C LYS A 149 10.17 7.65 -2.25
N ALA A 150 10.19 6.94 -3.38
CA ALA A 150 11.40 6.39 -3.96
C ALA A 150 12.31 7.53 -4.43
N LYS A 151 13.56 7.51 -3.97
CA LYS A 151 14.61 8.44 -4.37
C LYS A 151 15.71 7.65 -5.06
N LYS A 152 15.89 7.87 -6.37
CA LYS A 152 17.04 7.30 -7.09
C LYS A 152 18.33 7.95 -6.56
N ARG A 153 19.27 7.13 -6.11
CA ARG A 153 20.67 7.55 -5.92
C ARG A 153 21.38 7.45 -7.27
N SER A 154 22.54 8.09 -7.41
CA SER A 154 23.39 7.90 -8.59
C SER A 154 23.72 6.42 -8.76
N GLY A 155 23.36 5.81 -9.90
CA GLY A 155 23.49 4.37 -10.14
C GLY A 155 22.13 3.63 -10.14
N SER A 156 22.14 2.32 -9.86
CA SER A 156 20.94 1.47 -9.77
C SER A 156 20.34 1.41 -8.34
N ASP A 157 20.84 2.21 -7.42
CA ASP A 157 20.47 2.18 -6.00
C ASP A 157 19.24 3.07 -5.70
N VAL A 158 18.33 2.59 -4.87
CA VAL A 158 17.06 3.25 -4.52
C VAL A 158 17.00 3.46 -3.01
N ASP A 159 16.69 4.69 -2.62
CA ASP A 159 16.50 5.09 -1.23
C ASP A 159 15.04 5.47 -0.96
N VAL A 160 14.66 5.53 0.30
CA VAL A 160 13.30 5.90 0.74
C VAL A 160 13.34 7.22 1.51
N GLN A 161 12.69 8.25 0.97
CA GLN A 161 12.56 9.53 1.62
C GLN A 161 11.15 9.68 2.21
N LYS A 162 11.05 9.98 3.51
CA LYS A 162 9.79 10.48 4.10
C LYS A 162 9.65 11.97 3.76
N VAL A 163 8.48 12.37 3.29
CA VAL A 163 8.12 13.75 2.91
C VAL A 163 7.16 14.34 3.92
#